data_AF-A0A6H1R559-F1
#
_entry.id   AF-A0A6H1R559-F1
#
_cell.length_a   1.000
_cell.length_b   1.000
_cell.length_c   1.000
_cell.angle_alpha   90.00
_cell.angle_beta   90.00
_cell.angle_gamma   90.00
#
_symmetry.space_group_name_H-M   'P 1'
#
loop_
_entity.id
_entity.type
_entity.pdbx_description
1 polymer ?
#
loop_
_entity_poly.entity_id
_entity_poly.type
_entity_poly.pdbx_seq_one_letter_code
_entity_poly.pdbx_strand_id
1 'polypeptide(L)'
;MLAECGLDVAIWREQFQVTMLTRRWLTMVADRYMTLLRRYSDEEIAKGIAEIRRCHPEDQVSFQDRYAFIVAKAPGPTDNHRPE
;
A
#
# COMPACT_ATOMS: atom_id res chain seq x y z
N MET A 1 -3.74 15.33 13.74
CA MET A 1 -4.50 14.73 12.61
C MET A 1 -4.92 15.80 11.61
N LEU A 2 -5.17 15.49 10.33
CA LEU A 2 -5.52 16.50 9.31
C LEU A 2 -6.77 17.35 9.69
N ALA A 3 -7.74 16.76 10.38
CA ALA A 3 -8.90 17.48 10.89
C ALA A 3 -8.54 18.54 11.95
N GLU A 4 -7.50 18.28 12.77
CA GLU A 4 -7.01 19.24 13.78
C GLU A 4 -6.32 20.46 13.12
N CYS A 5 -5.97 20.35 11.83
CA CYS A 5 -5.48 21.48 11.03
C CYS A 5 -6.62 22.31 10.43
N GLY A 6 -7.88 22.08 10.81
CA GLY A 6 -9.05 22.81 10.31
C GLY A 6 -9.52 22.37 8.92
N LEU A 7 -9.11 21.20 8.45
CA LEU A 7 -9.53 20.64 7.17
C LEU A 7 -10.81 19.79 7.33
N ASP A 8 -11.68 19.83 6.33
CA ASP A 8 -12.77 18.86 6.19
C ASP A 8 -12.19 17.56 5.61
N VAL A 9 -12.22 16.49 6.40
CA VAL A 9 -11.52 15.23 6.07
C VAL A 9 -12.52 14.09 5.99
N ALA A 10 -12.51 13.40 4.86
CA ALA A 10 -13.25 12.17 4.67
C ALA A 10 -12.27 11.02 4.37
N ILE A 11 -12.52 9.87 5.00
CA ILE A 11 -11.68 8.68 4.91
C ILE A 11 -12.55 7.50 4.50
N TRP A 12 -12.15 6.79 3.46
CA TRP A 12 -12.76 5.52 3.05
C TRP A 12 -11.70 4.44 3.01
N ARG A 13 -12.12 3.21 3.32
CA ARG A 13 -11.25 2.04 3.35
C ARG A 13 -11.82 1.02 2.39
N GLU A 14 -11.01 0.59 1.44
CA GLU A 14 -11.39 -0.40 0.44
C GLU A 14 -10.42 -1.57 0.45
N GLN A 15 -10.90 -2.72 0.01
CA GLN A 15 -10.11 -3.94 -0.13
C GLN A 15 -10.19 -4.46 -1.55
N PHE A 16 -9.05 -4.80 -2.12
CA PHE A 16 -8.94 -5.34 -3.47
C PHE A 16 -8.20 -6.66 -3.44
N GLN A 17 -8.76 -7.69 -4.09
CA GLN A 17 -8.04 -8.93 -4.27
C GLN A 17 -7.00 -8.78 -5.36
N VAL A 18 -5.75 -9.10 -5.02
CA VAL A 18 -4.65 -9.16 -5.97
C VAL A 18 -4.28 -10.62 -6.18
N THR A 19 -4.30 -11.07 -7.44
CA THR A 19 -3.86 -12.41 -7.83
C THR A 19 -2.81 -12.29 -8.93
N MET A 20 -1.70 -13.00 -8.79
CA MET A 20 -0.65 -13.03 -9.82
C MET A 20 0.14 -14.33 -9.77
N LEU A 21 0.91 -14.60 -10.83
CA LEU A 21 1.79 -15.75 -10.87
C LEU A 21 2.88 -15.64 -9.80
N THR A 22 3.11 -16.70 -9.04
CA THR A 22 4.13 -16.76 -7.98
C THR A 22 5.52 -16.39 -8.52
N ARG A 23 5.85 -16.84 -9.75
CA ARG A 23 7.12 -16.47 -10.40
C ARG A 23 7.30 -14.96 -10.57
N ARG A 24 6.23 -14.24 -10.92
CA ARG A 24 6.26 -12.78 -11.10
C ARG A 24 6.46 -12.09 -9.75
N TRP A 25 5.72 -12.54 -8.74
CA TRP A 25 5.84 -12.02 -7.39
C TRP A 25 7.24 -12.24 -6.81
N LEU A 26 7.85 -13.40 -7.04
CA LEU A 26 9.22 -13.69 -6.62
C LEU A 26 10.26 -12.84 -7.35
N THR A 27 10.07 -12.53 -8.63
CA THR A 27 10.91 -11.54 -9.32
C THR A 27 10.83 -10.17 -8.63
N MET A 28 9.63 -9.73 -8.24
CA MET A 28 9.48 -8.47 -7.49
C MET A 28 10.22 -8.51 -6.15
N VAL A 29 10.14 -9.63 -5.42
CA VAL A 29 10.90 -9.84 -4.17
C VAL A 29 12.40 -9.75 -4.41
N ALA A 30 12.91 -10.40 -5.47
CA ALA A 30 14.32 -10.34 -5.87
C ALA A 30 14.76 -8.90 -6.20
N ASP A 31 13.89 -8.14 -6.86
CA ASP A 31 14.11 -6.73 -7.21
C ASP A 31 13.89 -5.76 -6.03
N ARG A 32 13.63 -6.29 -4.83
CA ARG A 32 13.44 -5.51 -3.59
C ARG A 32 12.36 -4.43 -3.74
N TYR A 33 11.24 -4.80 -4.37
CA TYR A 33 10.13 -3.87 -4.66
C TYR A 33 9.60 -3.16 -3.40
N MET A 34 9.67 -3.80 -2.23
CA MET A 34 9.42 -3.16 -0.94
C MET A 34 10.71 -2.61 -0.37
N THR A 35 10.70 -1.36 0.06
CA THR A 35 11.86 -0.70 0.67
C THR A 35 12.44 -1.47 1.87
N LEU A 36 11.62 -2.22 2.60
CA LEU A 36 12.06 -3.12 3.67
C LEU A 36 13.09 -4.16 3.20
N LEU A 37 12.91 -4.71 1.99
CA LEU A 37 13.75 -5.77 1.44
C LEU A 37 15.16 -5.27 1.09
N ARG A 38 15.37 -3.94 1.00
CA ARG A 38 16.70 -3.36 0.78
C ARG A 38 17.67 -3.56 1.94
N ARG A 39 17.18 -3.99 3.11
CA ARG A 39 18.01 -4.28 4.29
C ARG A 39 18.73 -5.62 4.21
N TYR A 40 18.36 -6.48 3.27
CA TYR A 40 18.90 -7.83 3.14
C TYR A 40 19.90 -7.92 1.98
N SER A 41 20.98 -8.66 2.23
CA SER A 41 21.96 -9.03 1.22
C SER A 41 21.32 -9.89 0.11
N ASP A 42 22.00 -10.00 -1.04
CA ASP A 42 21.52 -10.86 -2.14
C ASP A 42 21.40 -12.33 -1.70
N GLU A 43 22.30 -12.82 -0.83
CA GLU A 43 22.26 -14.18 -0.31
C GLU A 43 21.05 -14.42 0.60
N GLU A 44 20.73 -13.48 1.48
CA GLU A 44 19.55 -13.55 2.35
C GLU A 44 18.26 -13.50 1.53
N ILE A 45 18.19 -12.66 0.49
CA ILE A 45 17.06 -12.61 -0.44
C ILE A 45 16.89 -13.95 -1.16
N ALA A 46 17.98 -14.54 -1.67
CA ALA A 46 17.93 -15.83 -2.35
C ALA A 46 17.45 -16.96 -1.42
N LYS A 47 17.93 -16.99 -0.17
CA LYS A 47 17.47 -17.94 0.86
C LYS A 47 15.98 -17.76 1.17
N GLY A 48 15.53 -16.51 1.34
CA GLY A 48 14.11 -16.21 1.56
C GLY A 48 13.23 -16.64 0.40
N ILE A 49 13.65 -16.43 -0.85
CA ILE A 49 12.92 -16.88 -2.05
C ILE A 49 12.82 -18.42 -2.08
N ALA A 50 13.91 -19.12 -1.77
CA ALA A 50 13.91 -20.58 -1.70
C ALA A 50 12.97 -21.10 -0.61
N GLU A 51 12.95 -20.45 0.55
CA GLU A 51 12.02 -20.77 1.64
C GLU A 51 10.57 -20.54 1.23
N ILE A 52 10.25 -19.39 0.62
CA ILE A 52 8.88 -19.11 0.15
C ILE A 52 8.44 -20.17 -0.86
N ARG A 53 9.30 -20.55 -1.82
CA ARG A 53 8.97 -21.60 -2.79
C ARG A 53 8.75 -22.96 -2.16
N ARG A 54 9.49 -23.29 -1.10
CA ARG A 54 9.34 -24.55 -0.37
C ARG A 54 8.03 -24.59 0.42
N CYS A 55 7.65 -23.47 1.05
CA CYS A 55 6.44 -23.38 1.86
C CYS A 55 5.16 -23.16 1.03
N HIS A 56 5.30 -22.53 -0.14
CA HIS A 56 4.21 -22.17 -1.04
C HIS A 56 4.52 -22.65 -2.46
N PRO A 57 4.27 -23.94 -2.75
CA PRO A 57 4.56 -24.53 -4.06
C PRO A 57 3.59 -24.07 -5.16
N GLU A 58 2.52 -23.36 -4.82
CA GLU A 58 1.49 -22.92 -5.75
C GLU A 58 2.05 -21.96 -6.82
N ASP A 59 1.49 -22.02 -8.02
CA ASP A 59 1.89 -21.17 -9.14
C ASP A 59 1.23 -19.79 -9.13
N GLN A 60 0.29 -19.55 -8.22
CA GLN A 60 -0.37 -18.27 -8.03
C GLN A 60 -0.34 -17.87 -6.56
N VAL A 61 -0.07 -16.58 -6.34
CA VAL A 61 -0.25 -15.92 -5.04
C VAL A 61 -1.51 -15.07 -5.11
N SER A 62 -2.32 -15.12 -4.05
CA SER A 62 -3.49 -14.25 -3.88
C SER A 62 -3.47 -13.61 -2.50
N PHE A 63 -3.67 -12.31 -2.43
CA PHE A 63 -3.75 -11.56 -1.17
C PHE A 63 -4.76 -10.42 -1.28
N GLN A 64 -5.27 -9.99 -0.11
CA GLN A 64 -6.15 -8.83 0.01
C GLN A 64 -5.30 -7.60 0.29
N ASP A 65 -5.32 -6.65 -0.64
CA ASP A 65 -4.68 -5.36 -0.45
C ASP A 65 -5.69 -4.37 0.13
N ARG A 66 -5.26 -3.60 1.13
CA ARG A 66 -6.14 -2.71 1.90
C ARG A 66 -5.69 -1.28 1.76
N TYR A 67 -6.54 -0.45 1.17
CA TYR A 67 -6.25 0.95 0.92
C TYR A 67 -7.10 1.83 1.83
N ALA A 68 -6.48 2.81 2.47
CA ALA A 68 -7.17 3.95 3.04
C ALA A 68 -6.99 5.13 2.10
N PHE A 69 -8.10 5.65 1.60
CA PHE A 69 -8.13 6.87 0.82
C PHE A 69 -8.55 8.01 1.73
N ILE A 70 -7.78 9.09 1.70
CA ILE A 70 -7.97 10.26 2.54
C ILE A 70 -8.13 11.45 1.60
N VAL A 71 -9.27 12.13 1.69
CA VAL A 71 -9.48 13.40 1.01
C VAL A 71 -9.67 14.46 2.08
N ALA A 72 -8.82 15.49 2.00
CA ALA A 72 -8.88 16.65 2.87
C ALA A 72 -9.15 17.88 2.00
N LYS A 73 -10.17 18.66 2.37
CA LYS A 73 -10.54 19.89 1.70
C LYS A 73 -10.28 21.07 2.65
N ALA A 74 -9.71 22.13 2.11
CA ALA A 74 -9.70 23.41 2.81
C ALA A 74 -11.15 23.89 2.97
N PRO A 75 -11.51 24.53 4.09
CA PRO A 75 -12.80 25.20 4.18
C PRO A 75 -12.91 26.20 3.03
N GLY A 76 -14.09 26.25 2.38
CA GLY A 76 -14.36 27.25 1.35
C GLY A 76 -14.17 28.66 1.92
N PRO A 77 -13.92 29.67 1.07
CA PRO A 77 -13.88 31.06 1.54
C PRO A 77 -15.20 31.36 2.25
N THR A 78 -15.11 31.81 3.50
CA THR A 78 -16.26 32.38 4.21
C THR A 78 -16.67 33.65 3.47
N ASP A 79 -17.74 33.55 2.69
CA ASP A 79 -18.40 34.73 2.12
C ASP A 79 -18.94 35.57 3.28
N ASN A 80 -18.28 36.71 3.52
CA ASN A 80 -18.60 37.64 4.59
C ASN A 80 -19.21 38.93 4.01
N HIS A 81 -20.04 38.81 2.97
CA HIS A 81 -20.87 39.91 2.49
C HIS A 81 -22.32 39.76 2.99
N ARG A 82 -22.57 40.35 4.16
CA ARG A 82 -23.94 40.68 4.61
C ARG A 82 -24.10 42.20 4.43
N PRO A 83 -24.90 42.68 3.45
CA PRO A 83 -25.26 44.10 3.40
C PRO A 83 -26.20 44.43 4.57
N GLU A 84 -26.04 45.65 5.07
CA GLU A 84 -26.68 46.25 6.26
C GLU A 84 -28.21 46.30 6.18
#